data_AF-A0AA95SS15-F1
#
_entry.id   AF-A0AA95SS15-F1
#
_cell.length_a   1.000
_cell.length_b   1.000
_cell.length_c   1.000
_cell.angle_alpha   90.00
_cell.angle_beta   90.00
_cell.angle_gamma   90.00
#
_symmetry.space_group_name_H-M   'P 1'
#
loop_
_entity.id
_entity.type
_entity.pdbx_description
1 polymer ?
#
loop_
_entity_poly.entity_id
_entity_poly.type
_entity_poly.pdbx_seq_one_letter_code
_entity_poly.pdbx_strand_id
1 'polypeptide(L)'
;MSHFVWTGEYELGIDVIDQQHRRIVDYINRVCEVVNESKSRGCINIVLADLVDYTFSHLVFEEAMLEEAGYQDLPEHTVAHTTFTKLIKDMQRRCEQGEDIAGDLAVFLQQWLISHIMSDDAKYVSCVKKALLEDEVPAQRSWFQQANAKYFGGS
;
A
#
# COMPACT_ATOMS: atom_id res chain seq x y z
N MET A 1 -2.48 21.12 -2.65
CA MET A 1 -3.12 19.85 -3.08
C MET A 1 -4.27 19.50 -2.16
N SER A 2 -5.32 18.88 -2.69
CA SER A 2 -6.50 18.49 -1.91
C SER A 2 -6.23 17.24 -1.07
N HIS A 3 -6.77 17.24 0.14
CA HIS A 3 -6.83 16.06 1.01
C HIS A 3 -7.70 14.99 0.34
N PHE A 4 -7.23 13.75 0.32
CA PHE A 4 -7.99 12.63 -0.23
C PHE A 4 -8.83 11.98 0.85
N VAL A 5 -10.11 11.81 0.54
CA VAL A 5 -11.09 11.25 1.47
C VAL A 5 -11.33 9.81 1.06
N TRP A 6 -10.98 8.87 1.94
CA TRP A 6 -11.33 7.47 1.76
C TRP A 6 -12.84 7.30 1.72
N THR A 7 -13.34 6.55 0.74
CA THR A 7 -14.75 6.21 0.61
C THR A 7 -14.91 4.70 0.58
N GLY A 8 -16.14 4.22 0.79
CA GLY A 8 -16.46 2.79 0.74
C GLY A 8 -16.27 2.14 -0.64
N GLU A 9 -16.06 2.93 -1.71
CA GLU A 9 -15.88 2.40 -3.06
C GLU A 9 -14.54 1.67 -3.25
N TYR A 10 -13.57 1.96 -2.37
CA TYR A 10 -12.24 1.34 -2.37
C TYR A 10 -12.16 0.14 -1.42
N GLU A 11 -13.24 -0.21 -0.73
CA GLU A 11 -13.24 -1.36 0.18
C GLU A 11 -13.39 -2.67 -0.59
N LEU A 12 -12.42 -3.55 -0.41
CA LEU A 12 -12.40 -4.91 -0.95
C LEU A 12 -13.18 -5.88 -0.04
N GLY A 13 -13.46 -5.46 1.20
CA GLY A 13 -14.10 -6.26 2.24
C GLY A 13 -13.16 -7.33 2.78
N ILE A 14 -11.86 -7.03 2.82
CA ILE A 14 -10.82 -7.82 3.46
C ILE A 14 -10.18 -6.90 4.51
N ASP A 15 -10.71 -6.95 5.73
CA ASP A 15 -10.55 -5.90 6.76
C ASP A 15 -9.13 -5.37 6.95
N VAL A 16 -8.14 -6.26 6.93
CA VAL A 16 -6.71 -5.95 7.07
C VAL A 16 -6.12 -5.21 5.86
N ILE A 17 -6.52 -5.55 4.64
CA ILE A 17 -6.08 -4.93 3.39
C ILE A 17 -6.72 -3.55 3.32
N ASP A 18 -8.02 -3.46 3.63
CA ASP A 18 -8.73 -2.19 3.72
C ASP A 18 -8.11 -1.25 4.79
N GLN A 19 -7.64 -1.81 5.92
CA GLN A 19 -6.89 -1.06 6.93
C GLN A 19 -5.53 -0.58 6.42
N GLN A 20 -4.77 -1.42 5.72
CA GLN A 20 -3.48 -1.05 5.12
C GLN A 20 -3.66 0.03 4.05
N HIS A 21 -4.65 -0.08 3.16
CA HIS A 21 -4.95 0.94 2.15
C HIS A 21 -5.33 2.29 2.76
N ARG A 22 -6.20 2.30 3.78
CA ARG A 22 -6.52 3.51 4.54
C ARG A 22 -5.27 4.15 5.14
N ARG A 23 -4.36 3.32 5.66
CA ARG A 23 -3.12 3.82 6.26
C ARG A 23 -2.17 4.42 5.22
N ILE A 24 -2.06 3.84 4.03
CA ILE A 24 -1.31 4.44 2.91
C ILE A 24 -1.92 5.80 2.54
N VAL A 25 -3.25 5.90 2.49
CA VAL A 25 -3.96 7.16 2.26
C VAL A 25 -3.67 8.21 3.33
N ASP A 26 -3.62 7.83 4.61
CA ASP A 26 -3.22 8.74 5.68
C ASP A 26 -1.81 9.29 5.47
N TYR A 27 -0.86 8.42 5.07
CA TYR A 27 0.50 8.84 4.74
C TYR A 27 0.56 9.79 3.54
N ILE A 28 -0.20 9.50 2.46
CA ILE A 28 -0.33 10.39 1.30
C ILE A 28 -0.84 11.76 1.73
N ASN A 29 -1.90 11.79 2.53
CA ASN A 29 -2.46 13.02 3.07
C ASN A 29 -1.45 13.78 3.91
N ARG A 30 -0.63 13.08 4.71
CA ARG A 30 0.42 13.68 5.51
C ARG A 30 1.52 14.31 4.64
N VAL A 31 1.92 13.68 3.53
CA VAL A 31 2.85 14.28 2.57
C VAL A 31 2.25 15.55 1.98
N CYS A 32 0.99 15.51 1.54
CA CYS A 32 0.29 16.67 1.01
C CYS A 32 0.25 17.84 2.01
N GLU A 33 0.02 17.57 3.30
CA GLU A 33 0.03 18.58 4.36
C GLU A 33 1.41 19.23 4.52
N VAL A 34 2.49 18.44 4.66
CA VAL A 34 3.83 19.00 4.87
C VAL A 34 4.33 19.78 3.66
N VAL A 35 3.93 19.38 2.45
CA VAL A 35 4.19 20.12 1.20
C VAL A 35 3.39 21.42 1.17
N ASN A 36 2.07 21.38 1.44
CA ASN A 36 1.21 22.58 1.45
C ASN A 36 1.64 23.61 2.52
N GLU A 37 2.10 23.15 3.68
CA GLU A 37 2.60 24.00 4.77
C GLU A 37 4.02 24.52 4.51
N SER A 38 4.64 24.21 3.36
CA SER A 38 6.00 24.61 3.01
C SER A 38 7.01 24.26 4.12
N LYS A 39 6.86 23.06 4.70
CA LYS A 39 7.80 22.56 5.73
C LYS A 39 9.20 22.41 5.15
N SER A 40 10.17 22.24 6.04
CA SER A 40 11.54 21.98 5.62
C SER A 40 11.61 20.69 4.79
N ARG A 41 12.57 20.65 3.87
CA ARG A 41 12.84 19.47 3.03
C ARG A 41 13.08 18.21 3.85
N GLY A 42 13.73 18.35 5.01
CA GLY A 42 13.95 17.23 5.93
C GLY A 42 12.64 16.64 6.45
N CYS A 43 11.67 17.47 6.81
CA CYS A 43 10.34 16.99 7.23
C CYS A 43 9.61 16.27 6.10
N ILE A 44 9.68 16.81 4.88
CA ILE A 44 9.06 16.21 3.69
C ILE A 44 9.67 14.83 3.41
N ASN A 45 11.00 14.73 3.42
CA ASN A 45 11.71 13.47 3.15
C ASN A 45 11.40 12.39 4.19
N ILE A 46 11.24 12.75 5.47
CA ILE A 46 10.87 11.79 6.53
C ILE A 46 9.49 11.20 6.25
N VAL A 47 8.47 12.03 6.07
CA VAL A 47 7.10 11.55 5.83
C VAL A 47 7.01 10.76 4.52
N LEU A 48 7.77 11.17 3.51
CA LEU A 48 7.83 10.45 2.24
C LEU A 48 8.49 9.08 2.39
N ALA A 49 9.56 8.97 3.18
CA ALA A 49 10.18 7.69 3.49
C ALA A 49 9.21 6.77 4.22
N ASP A 50 8.48 7.28 5.23
CA ASP A 50 7.47 6.50 5.94
C ASP A 50 6.37 5.97 5.00
N LEU A 51 5.92 6.80 4.04
CA LEU A 51 4.95 6.42 3.02
C LEU A 51 5.49 5.30 2.11
N VAL A 52 6.70 5.44 1.58
CA VAL A 52 7.31 4.45 0.69
C VAL A 52 7.56 3.13 1.43
N ASP A 53 8.07 3.19 2.65
CA ASP A 53 8.35 2.02 3.48
C ASP A 53 7.07 1.26 3.84
N TYR A 54 6.02 1.98 4.27
CA TYR A 54 4.75 1.35 4.59
C TYR A 54 4.09 0.73 3.35
N THR A 55 4.15 1.42 2.21
CA THR A 55 3.64 0.91 0.93
C THR A 55 4.37 -0.38 0.55
N PHE A 56 5.70 -0.44 0.67
CA PHE A 56 6.46 -1.64 0.38
C PHE A 56 6.08 -2.82 1.29
N SER A 57 5.92 -2.58 2.60
CA SER A 57 5.45 -3.61 3.54
C SER A 57 4.07 -4.15 3.18
N HIS A 58 3.17 -3.29 2.69
CA HIS A 58 1.86 -3.69 2.19
C HIS A 58 1.95 -4.60 0.96
N LEU A 59 2.72 -4.22 -0.07
CA LEU A 59 2.87 -5.04 -1.28
C LEU A 59 3.44 -6.43 -0.97
N VAL A 60 4.43 -6.51 -0.07
CA VAL A 60 5.02 -7.79 0.35
C VAL A 60 4.04 -8.65 1.14
N PHE A 61 3.27 -8.02 2.03
CA PHE A 61 2.23 -8.71 2.81
C PHE A 61 1.14 -9.27 1.89
N GLU A 62 0.69 -8.47 0.93
CA GLU A 62 -0.29 -8.84 -0.07
C GLU A 62 0.18 -10.00 -0.93
N GLU A 63 1.38 -9.95 -1.50
CA GLU A 63 1.93 -11.05 -2.29
C GLU A 63 2.01 -12.36 -1.49
N ALA A 64 2.44 -12.31 -0.22
CA ALA A 64 2.44 -13.47 0.66
C ALA A 64 1.03 -14.01 0.91
N MET A 65 0.03 -13.13 1.08
CA MET A 65 -1.37 -13.52 1.20
C MET A 65 -1.90 -14.18 -0.06
N LEU A 66 -1.55 -13.66 -1.23
CA LEU A 66 -1.97 -14.20 -2.52
C LEU A 66 -1.33 -15.56 -2.80
N GLU A 67 -0.06 -15.75 -2.40
CA GLU A 67 0.63 -17.03 -2.50
C GLU A 67 -0.07 -18.10 -1.64
N GLU A 68 -0.36 -17.78 -0.38
CA GLU A 68 -1.07 -18.69 0.55
C GLU A 68 -2.51 -18.98 0.09
N ALA A 69 -3.19 -18.00 -0.53
CA ALA A 69 -4.53 -18.19 -1.09
C ALA A 69 -4.52 -18.98 -2.41
N GLY A 70 -3.35 -19.26 -2.99
CA GLY A 70 -3.21 -19.95 -4.27
C GLY A 70 -3.73 -19.13 -5.46
N TYR A 71 -3.56 -17.80 -5.42
CA TYR A 71 -4.03 -16.91 -6.49
C TYR A 71 -3.21 -17.11 -7.78
N GLN A 72 -3.89 -17.51 -8.85
CA GLN A 72 -3.24 -17.92 -10.11
C GLN A 72 -2.52 -16.78 -10.85
N ASP A 73 -3.00 -15.53 -10.72
CA ASP A 73 -2.44 -14.37 -11.42
C ASP A 73 -1.43 -13.59 -10.54
N LEU A 74 -0.91 -14.24 -9.48
CA LEU A 74 0.15 -13.67 -8.64
C LEU A 74 1.37 -13.19 -9.45
N PRO A 75 1.88 -13.92 -10.47
CA PRO A 75 3.03 -13.44 -11.24
C PRO A 75 2.79 -12.09 -11.91
N GLU A 76 1.64 -11.90 -12.56
CA GLU A 76 1.23 -10.62 -13.16
C GLU A 76 1.08 -9.52 -12.10
N HIS A 77 0.51 -9.85 -10.93
CA HIS A 77 0.35 -8.90 -9.83
C HIS A 77 1.71 -8.43 -9.26
N THR A 78 2.65 -9.35 -9.04
CA THR A 78 4.03 -9.04 -8.61
C THR A 78 4.78 -8.18 -9.63
N VAL A 79 4.50 -8.31 -10.94
CA VAL A 79 5.08 -7.45 -11.97
C VAL A 79 4.59 -6.01 -11.82
N ALA A 80 3.31 -5.79 -11.52
CA ALA A 80 2.76 -4.47 -11.24
C ALA A 80 3.46 -3.85 -10.02
N HIS A 81 3.56 -4.59 -8.92
CA HIS A 81 4.23 -4.16 -7.68
C HIS A 81 5.71 -3.83 -7.89
N THR A 82 6.43 -4.68 -8.63
CA THR A 82 7.85 -4.48 -8.91
C THR A 82 8.07 -3.23 -9.77
N THR A 83 7.21 -3.00 -10.76
CA THR A 83 7.28 -1.82 -11.64
C THR A 83 7.03 -0.55 -10.84
N PHE A 84 5.98 -0.55 -10.02
CA PHE A 84 5.65 0.57 -9.15
C PHE A 84 6.76 0.84 -8.12
N THR A 85 7.26 -0.18 -7.43
CA THR A 85 8.33 -0.05 -6.43
C THR A 85 9.60 0.59 -7.02
N LYS A 86 9.97 0.22 -8.25
CA LYS A 86 11.13 0.84 -8.94
C LYS A 86 10.90 2.33 -9.19
N LEU A 87 9.71 2.70 -9.62
CA LEU A 87 9.36 4.08 -9.94
C LEU A 87 9.34 4.97 -8.68
N ILE A 88 8.69 4.51 -7.60
CA ILE A 88 8.60 5.29 -6.36
C ILE A 88 9.97 5.47 -5.71
N LYS A 89 10.85 4.46 -5.77
CA LYS A 89 12.23 4.55 -5.27
C LYS A 89 13.08 5.55 -6.07
N ASP A 90 12.90 5.61 -7.39
CA ASP A 90 13.58 6.60 -8.21
C ASP A 90 13.12 8.02 -7.85
N MET A 91 11.80 8.23 -7.71
CA MET A 91 11.23 9.53 -7.32
C MET A 91 11.64 9.93 -5.89
N GLN A 92 11.66 9.00 -4.94
CA GLN A 92 12.15 9.25 -3.58
C GLN A 92 13.60 9.74 -3.60
N ARG A 93 14.49 9.03 -4.33
CA ARG A 93 15.90 9.41 -4.48
C ARG A 93 16.06 10.81 -5.08
N ARG A 94 15.26 11.16 -6.09
CA ARG A 94 15.28 12.50 -6.69
C ARG A 94 14.85 13.59 -5.70
N CYS A 95 13.85 13.30 -4.87
CA CYS A 95 13.45 14.18 -3.77
C CYS A 95 14.58 14.38 -2.75
N GLU A 96 15.27 13.30 -2.36
CA GLU A 96 16.44 13.33 -1.48
C GLU A 96 17.61 14.13 -2.05
N GLN A 97 17.82 14.06 -3.36
CA GLN A 97 18.85 14.82 -4.10
C GLN A 97 18.50 16.31 -4.26
N GLY A 98 17.31 16.70 -3.88
CA GLY A 98 16.91 18.09 -3.85
C GLY A 98 16.04 18.53 -5.02
N GLU A 99 15.40 17.62 -5.74
CA GLU A 99 14.31 17.96 -6.64
C GLU A 99 13.01 18.27 -5.87
N ASP A 100 12.24 19.24 -6.36
CA ASP A 100 10.95 19.63 -5.76
C ASP A 100 9.80 18.83 -6.39
N ILE A 101 9.79 17.52 -6.12
CA ILE A 101 8.82 16.57 -6.72
C ILE A 101 8.03 15.79 -5.66
N ALA A 102 8.13 16.16 -4.38
CA ALA A 102 7.44 15.47 -3.30
C ALA A 102 5.91 15.50 -3.47
N GLY A 103 5.38 16.65 -3.94
CA GLY A 103 3.97 16.78 -4.26
C GLY A 103 3.55 15.88 -5.43
N ASP A 104 4.33 15.89 -6.50
CA ASP A 104 4.09 15.04 -7.68
C ASP A 104 4.14 13.54 -7.31
N LEU A 105 5.07 13.15 -6.44
CA LEU A 105 5.16 11.78 -5.92
C LEU A 105 3.93 11.40 -5.10
N ALA A 106 3.44 12.26 -4.22
CA ALA A 106 2.22 11.97 -3.45
C ALA A 106 0.99 11.81 -4.36
N VAL A 107 0.85 12.65 -5.39
CA VAL A 107 -0.23 12.53 -6.40
C VAL A 107 -0.10 11.24 -7.19
N PHE A 108 1.11 10.91 -7.63
CA PHE A 108 1.38 9.69 -8.36
C PHE A 108 1.03 8.44 -7.53
N LEU A 109 1.47 8.41 -6.27
CA LEU A 109 1.16 7.32 -5.33
C LEU A 109 -0.35 7.15 -5.13
N GLN A 110 -1.08 8.26 -4.96
CA GLN A 110 -2.53 8.24 -4.83
C GLN A 110 -3.23 7.67 -6.06
N GLN A 111 -2.87 8.16 -7.25
CA GLN A 111 -3.48 7.72 -8.51
C GLN A 111 -3.18 6.24 -8.77
N TRP A 112 -1.94 5.82 -8.53
CA TRP A 112 -1.56 4.42 -8.66
C TRP A 112 -2.32 3.55 -7.68
N LEU A 113 -2.38 3.92 -6.39
CA LEU A 113 -3.08 3.15 -5.37
C LEU A 113 -4.56 2.95 -5.72
N ILE A 114 -5.27 4.02 -6.07
CA ILE A 114 -6.70 3.92 -6.42
C ILE A 114 -6.90 3.04 -7.65
N SER A 115 -6.08 3.24 -8.68
CA SER A 115 -6.18 2.41 -9.89
C SER A 115 -5.95 0.95 -9.54
N HIS A 116 -4.86 0.65 -8.82
CA HIS A 116 -4.43 -0.70 -8.45
C HIS A 116 -5.48 -1.42 -7.59
N ILE A 117 -6.05 -0.75 -6.59
CA ILE A 117 -7.15 -1.30 -5.76
C ILE A 117 -8.34 -1.70 -6.65
N MET A 118 -8.75 -0.79 -7.53
CA MET A 118 -9.96 -0.96 -8.33
C MET A 118 -9.78 -1.93 -9.50
N SER A 119 -8.56 -2.10 -10.02
CA SER A 119 -8.28 -2.98 -11.15
C SER A 119 -7.67 -4.31 -10.76
N ASP A 120 -6.64 -4.32 -9.92
CA ASP A 120 -5.80 -5.48 -9.65
C ASP A 120 -6.19 -6.15 -8.34
N ASP A 121 -6.36 -5.38 -7.27
CA ASP A 121 -6.66 -5.97 -5.96
C ASP A 121 -8.07 -6.57 -5.92
N ALA A 122 -9.02 -5.89 -6.57
CA ALA A 122 -10.38 -6.37 -6.74
C ALA A 122 -10.45 -7.79 -7.36
N LYS A 123 -9.46 -8.20 -8.18
CA LYS A 123 -9.47 -9.51 -8.86
C LYS A 123 -9.26 -10.67 -7.90
N TYR A 124 -8.41 -10.52 -6.89
CA TYR A 124 -8.11 -11.62 -5.97
C TYR A 124 -9.15 -11.78 -4.85
N VAL A 125 -10.02 -10.78 -4.64
CA VAL A 125 -10.96 -10.75 -3.50
C VAL A 125 -11.73 -12.05 -3.34
N SER A 126 -12.26 -12.59 -4.44
CA SER A 126 -13.03 -13.84 -4.42
C SER A 126 -12.17 -15.05 -4.03
N CYS A 127 -10.92 -15.11 -4.53
CA CYS A 127 -9.98 -16.18 -4.22
C CYS A 127 -9.57 -16.14 -2.74
N VAL A 128 -9.18 -14.97 -2.24
CA VAL A 128 -8.79 -14.78 -0.84
C VAL A 128 -9.96 -15.02 0.11
N LYS A 129 -11.15 -14.48 -0.17
CA LYS A 129 -12.33 -14.75 0.67
C LYS A 129 -12.70 -16.23 0.68
N LYS A 130 -12.58 -16.92 -0.46
CA LYS A 130 -12.81 -18.36 -0.53
C LYS A 130 -11.81 -19.11 0.34
N ALA A 131 -10.52 -18.81 0.23
CA ALA A 131 -9.50 -19.38 1.09
C ALA A 131 -9.79 -19.13 2.58
N LEU A 132 -10.19 -17.91 2.95
CA LEU A 132 -10.50 -17.52 4.34
C LEU A 132 -11.82 -18.08 4.89
N LEU A 133 -12.79 -18.43 4.04
CA LEU A 133 -14.15 -18.85 4.44
C LEU A 133 -14.38 -20.36 4.30
N GLU A 134 -13.70 -21.05 3.39
CA GLU A 134 -13.85 -22.49 3.21
C GLU A 134 -12.99 -23.31 4.18
N ASP A 135 -11.99 -22.70 4.82
CA ASP A 135 -11.17 -23.38 5.82
C ASP A 135 -11.68 -23.15 7.25
N GLU A 136 -12.30 -24.19 7.82
CA GLU A 136 -12.36 -24.41 9.27
C GLU A 136 -10.95 -24.70 9.87
N VAL A 137 -9.92 -23.98 9.41
CA VAL A 137 -8.52 -24.22 9.80
C VAL A 137 -8.02 -23.02 10.60
N PRO A 138 -7.95 -23.12 11.94
CA PRO A 138 -7.39 -22.08 12.82
C PRO A 138 -5.99 -21.60 12.41
N ALA A 139 -5.23 -22.43 11.69
CA ALA A 139 -3.89 -22.10 11.20
C ALA A 139 -3.90 -20.97 10.17
N GLN A 140 -4.94 -20.81 9.35
CA GLN A 140 -5.00 -19.75 8.35
C GLN A 140 -5.20 -18.36 8.97
N ARG A 141 -6.15 -18.25 9.90
CA ARG A 141 -6.31 -17.01 10.71
C ARG A 141 -5.06 -16.72 11.54
N SER A 142 -4.37 -17.76 12.02
CA SER A 142 -3.16 -17.64 12.83
C SER A 142 -1.96 -17.15 12.01
N TRP A 143 -1.70 -17.71 10.82
CA TRP A 143 -0.62 -17.21 9.97
C TRP A 143 -0.90 -15.76 9.56
N PHE A 144 -2.16 -15.44 9.26
CA PHE A 144 -2.57 -14.11 8.84
C PHE A 144 -2.29 -13.05 9.91
N GLN A 145 -2.64 -13.35 11.17
CA GLN A 145 -2.35 -12.51 12.32
C GLN A 145 -0.84 -12.41 12.59
N GLN A 146 -0.10 -13.51 12.46
CA GLN A 146 1.36 -13.55 12.64
C GLN A 146 2.09 -12.76 11.55
N ALA A 147 1.66 -12.88 10.29
CA ALA A 147 2.20 -12.13 9.17
C ALA A 147 1.93 -10.64 9.35
N ASN A 148 0.69 -10.26 9.69
CA ASN A 148 0.37 -8.86 9.96
C ASN A 148 1.22 -8.30 11.11
N ALA A 149 1.43 -9.06 12.19
CA ALA A 149 2.32 -8.68 13.28
C ALA A 149 3.80 -8.63 12.86
N LYS A 150 4.25 -9.51 11.96
CA LYS A 150 5.63 -9.53 11.45
C LYS A 150 5.93 -8.33 10.56
N TYR A 151 5.01 -7.94 9.70
CA TYR A 151 5.20 -6.85 8.73
C TYR A 151 4.81 -5.48 9.31
N PHE A 152 3.91 -5.43 10.29
CA PHE A 152 3.35 -4.17 10.83
C PHE A 152 3.29 -4.08 12.36
N GLY A 153 3.70 -5.12 13.11
CA GLY A 153 3.55 -5.18 14.57
C GLY A 153 4.62 -4.45 15.40
N GLY A 154 5.38 -3.55 14.79
CA GLY A 154 6.32 -2.67 15.49
C GLY A 154 5.74 -1.26 15.63
N SER A 155 5.27 -0.92 16.83
CA SER A 155 5.04 0.45 17.29
C SER A 155 5.95 0.73 18.48
#